data_AF-A0A0X7BE39-F1
#
_entry.id   AF-A0A0X7BE39-F1
#
_cell.length_a   1.000
_cell.length_b   1.000
_cell.length_c   1.000
_cell.angle_alpha   90.00
_cell.angle_beta   90.00
_cell.angle_gamma   90.00
#
_symmetry.space_group_name_H-M   'P 1'
#
loop_
_entity.id
_entity.type
_entity.pdbx_description
1 polymer ?
#
loop_
_entity_poly.entity_id
_entity_poly.type
_entity_poly.pdbx_seq_one_letter_code
_entity_poly.pdbx_strand_id
1 'polypeptide(L)'
;MKNTILLILTLFGLYSCSSDDYLVDGGTADPNLKMSTYDFLKSNKQLDTLAILIDRAKMIEVVNAQSTTLFAPNNLSIKNYVNAILTQKRKIDPTANFTINDISEAELKVMIGGYIFKESLDRNKLVKTGKIYVAYNGEERLLSLEPVEQYTGQLDNFPEYVYYTFKIGTDWDPTDAIVDDKKTVVRTSNLISTNGIIHVLQGNHIFSNYIPIP
;
A
#
# COMPACT_ATOMS: atom_id res chain seq x y z
N MET A 1 37.68 48.26 -4.43
CA MET A 1 37.65 46.82 -4.80
C MET A 1 36.68 46.01 -3.92
N LYS A 2 36.61 46.24 -2.60
CA LYS A 2 35.67 45.53 -1.70
C LYS A 2 34.18 45.90 -1.92
N ASN A 3 33.90 47.15 -2.25
CA ASN A 3 32.51 47.64 -2.46
C ASN A 3 31.93 47.25 -3.84
N THR A 4 32.78 46.92 -4.82
CA THR A 4 32.35 46.53 -6.16
C THR A 4 31.92 45.06 -6.22
N ILE A 5 32.55 44.21 -5.40
CA ILE A 5 32.18 42.78 -5.23
C ILE A 5 30.83 42.65 -4.51
N LEU A 6 30.55 43.54 -3.54
CA LEU A 6 29.29 43.52 -2.80
C LEU A 6 28.08 43.86 -3.68
N LEU A 7 28.25 44.72 -4.68
CA LEU A 7 27.18 45.10 -5.61
C LEU A 7 26.83 43.99 -6.62
N ILE A 8 27.80 43.16 -6.99
CA ILE A 8 27.59 42.04 -7.91
C ILE A 8 26.84 40.90 -7.20
N LEU A 9 27.08 40.69 -5.90
CA LEU A 9 26.40 39.66 -5.12
C LEU A 9 24.90 39.95 -4.90
N THR A 10 24.52 41.23 -4.78
CA THR A 10 23.12 41.64 -4.64
C THR A 10 22.32 41.53 -5.95
N LEU A 11 22.97 41.67 -7.11
CA LEU A 11 22.29 41.57 -8.41
C LEU A 11 21.86 40.13 -8.76
N PHE A 12 22.57 39.11 -8.27
CA PHE A 12 22.20 37.70 -8.50
C PHE A 12 21.11 37.16 -7.56
N GLY A 13 20.75 37.90 -6.51
CA GLY A 13 19.72 37.49 -5.54
C GLY A 13 18.28 37.71 -5.98
N LEU A 14 18.05 38.42 -7.09
CA LEU A 14 16.71 38.78 -7.57
C LEU A 14 16.18 37.86 -8.69
N TYR A 15 16.96 36.87 -9.12
CA TYR A 15 16.49 35.76 -9.96
C TYR A 15 16.01 34.58 -9.09
N SER A 16 15.20 34.85 -8.07
CA SER A 16 14.37 33.79 -7.50
C SER A 16 13.17 33.63 -8.41
N CYS A 17 13.15 32.51 -9.13
CA CYS A 17 12.07 32.13 -10.03
C CYS A 17 10.75 32.07 -9.25
N SER A 18 9.95 33.14 -9.32
CA SER A 18 8.55 33.12 -8.94
C SER A 18 7.77 32.43 -10.06
N SER A 19 7.91 31.11 -10.14
CA SER A 19 7.04 30.28 -10.96
C SER A 19 6.14 29.51 -9.99
N ASP A 20 4.95 30.02 -9.70
CA ASP A 20 3.94 29.26 -8.95
C ASP A 20 3.42 28.03 -9.75
N ASP A 21 3.92 27.83 -10.98
CA ASP A 21 3.65 26.68 -11.85
C ASP A 21 4.02 25.31 -11.23
N TYR A 22 4.96 25.25 -10.26
CA TYR A 22 5.26 23.97 -9.59
C TYR A 22 4.15 23.51 -8.65
N LEU A 23 3.20 24.39 -8.27
CA LEU A 23 2.01 24.02 -7.51
C LEU A 23 0.93 23.38 -8.41
N VAL A 24 1.08 23.49 -9.74
CA VAL A 24 0.09 23.04 -10.72
C VAL A 24 0.59 21.85 -11.54
N ASP A 25 1.91 21.66 -11.69
CA ASP A 25 2.48 20.54 -12.45
C ASP A 25 2.65 19.25 -11.63
N GLY A 26 1.54 18.76 -11.10
CA GLY A 26 1.40 17.32 -10.84
C GLY A 26 1.22 16.60 -12.16
N GLY A 27 2.28 16.51 -12.97
CA GLY A 27 2.23 15.97 -14.33
C GLY A 27 1.44 14.66 -14.44
N THR A 28 0.84 14.41 -15.60
CA THR A 28 -0.05 13.26 -15.84
C THR A 28 0.74 11.95 -15.76
N ALA A 29 0.83 11.35 -14.58
CA ALA A 29 1.41 10.02 -14.43
C ALA A 29 0.54 9.02 -15.19
N ASP A 30 1.11 8.33 -16.19
CA ASP A 30 0.43 7.24 -16.87
C ASP A 30 0.30 6.05 -15.90
N PRO A 31 -0.92 5.67 -15.49
CA PRO A 31 -1.10 4.54 -14.58
C PRO A 31 -0.86 3.18 -15.25
N ASN A 32 -0.74 3.12 -16.58
CA ASN A 32 -0.66 1.87 -17.34
C ASN A 32 0.76 1.28 -17.33
N LEU A 33 0.89 0.10 -16.72
CA LEU A 33 2.16 -0.60 -16.55
C LEU A 33 2.61 -1.37 -17.80
N LYS A 34 1.69 -1.68 -18.72
CA LYS A 34 1.93 -2.49 -19.95
C LYS A 34 2.53 -3.88 -19.69
N MET A 35 2.33 -4.41 -18.48
CA MET A 35 2.73 -5.76 -18.07
C MET A 35 1.70 -6.35 -17.11
N SER A 36 1.81 -7.65 -16.84
CA SER A 36 0.94 -8.34 -15.88
C SER A 36 1.17 -7.84 -14.45
N THR A 37 0.20 -8.08 -13.57
CA THR A 37 0.35 -7.74 -12.15
C THR A 37 1.58 -8.41 -11.56
N TYR A 38 1.78 -9.71 -11.78
CA TYR A 38 2.94 -10.43 -11.26
C TYR A 38 4.27 -9.88 -11.79
N ASP A 39 4.38 -9.59 -13.09
CA ASP A 39 5.62 -9.08 -13.69
C ASP A 39 6.01 -7.70 -13.15
N PHE A 40 5.01 -6.86 -12.86
CA PHE A 40 5.24 -5.59 -12.19
C PHE A 40 5.79 -5.78 -10.78
N LEU A 41 5.18 -6.65 -9.97
CA LEU A 41 5.68 -6.93 -8.62
C LEU A 41 7.12 -7.44 -8.66
N LYS A 42 7.42 -8.36 -9.59
CA LYS A 42 8.73 -8.97 -9.75
C LYS A 42 9.81 -7.97 -10.18
N SER A 43 9.47 -6.99 -11.01
CA SER A 43 10.40 -5.97 -11.49
C SER A 43 10.58 -4.79 -10.51
N ASN A 44 9.66 -4.61 -9.56
CA ASN A 44 9.68 -3.51 -8.61
C ASN A 44 10.44 -3.86 -7.31
N LYS A 45 11.55 -3.17 -7.03
CA LYS A 45 12.41 -3.41 -5.85
C LYS A 45 11.75 -3.21 -4.48
N GLN A 46 10.58 -2.58 -4.42
CA GLN A 46 9.82 -2.46 -3.17
C GLN A 46 8.77 -3.56 -3.00
N LEU A 47 8.52 -4.36 -4.03
CA LEU A 47 7.43 -5.35 -4.09
C LEU A 47 7.93 -6.77 -4.48
N ASP A 48 9.20 -6.92 -4.84
CA ASP A 48 9.78 -8.17 -5.31
C ASP A 48 9.66 -9.33 -4.31
N THR A 49 9.66 -9.04 -3.00
CA THR A 49 9.46 -10.07 -1.98
C THR A 49 8.03 -10.62 -2.06
N LEU A 50 7.03 -9.76 -2.30
CA LEU A 50 5.65 -10.22 -2.51
C LEU A 50 5.55 -11.14 -3.72
N ALA A 51 6.24 -10.82 -4.83
CA ALA A 51 6.29 -11.68 -6.02
C ALA A 51 6.86 -13.07 -5.71
N ILE A 52 7.93 -13.15 -4.91
CA ILE A 52 8.51 -14.42 -4.45
C ILE A 52 7.49 -15.21 -3.63
N LEU A 53 6.76 -14.56 -2.71
CA LEU A 53 5.75 -15.23 -1.89
C LEU A 53 4.57 -15.74 -2.72
N ILE A 54 4.11 -14.97 -3.72
CA ILE A 54 3.04 -15.39 -4.66
C ILE A 54 3.43 -16.64 -5.44
N ASP A 55 4.67 -16.72 -5.93
CA ASP A 55 5.17 -17.90 -6.65
C ASP A 55 5.28 -19.13 -5.71
N ARG A 56 5.82 -18.94 -4.50
CA ARG A 56 5.85 -19.99 -3.47
C ARG A 56 4.46 -20.48 -3.08
N ALA A 57 3.46 -19.61 -3.09
CA ALA A 57 2.06 -19.94 -2.83
C ALA A 57 1.34 -20.59 -4.03
N LYS A 58 1.97 -20.68 -5.20
CA LYS A 58 1.33 -21.13 -6.45
C LYS A 58 0.10 -20.30 -6.83
N MET A 59 0.18 -18.98 -6.61
CA MET A 59 -0.93 -18.04 -6.82
C MET A 59 -0.73 -17.09 -8.01
N ILE A 60 0.28 -17.31 -8.87
CA ILE A 60 0.55 -16.43 -10.03
C ILE A 60 -0.69 -16.31 -10.92
N GLU A 61 -1.34 -17.44 -11.25
CA GLU A 61 -2.56 -17.44 -12.07
C GLU A 61 -3.71 -16.68 -11.41
N VAL A 62 -3.82 -16.75 -10.08
CA VAL A 62 -4.86 -16.04 -9.32
C VAL A 62 -4.64 -14.53 -9.38
N VAL A 63 -3.39 -14.08 -9.20
CA VAL A 63 -3.04 -12.65 -9.24
C VAL A 63 -3.11 -12.09 -10.67
N ASN A 64 -2.84 -12.92 -11.67
CA ASN A 64 -2.91 -12.56 -13.08
C ASN A 64 -4.29 -12.80 -13.72
N ALA A 65 -5.28 -13.25 -12.96
CA ALA A 65 -6.65 -13.39 -13.45
C ALA A 65 -7.20 -12.04 -13.91
N GLN A 66 -8.07 -12.08 -14.93
CA GLN A 66 -8.70 -10.88 -15.49
C GLN A 66 -9.62 -10.21 -14.48
N SER A 67 -9.68 -8.88 -14.54
CA SER A 67 -10.54 -8.05 -13.68
C SER A 67 -10.27 -8.27 -12.18
N THR A 68 -9.00 -8.43 -11.80
CA THR A 68 -8.58 -8.60 -10.40
C THR A 68 -8.07 -7.29 -9.82
N THR A 69 -8.26 -7.09 -8.52
CA THR A 69 -7.57 -6.03 -7.77
C THR A 69 -6.64 -6.63 -6.74
N LEU A 70 -5.40 -6.12 -6.70
CA LEU A 70 -4.41 -6.47 -5.68
C LEU A 70 -4.10 -5.26 -4.80
N PHE A 71 -4.28 -5.40 -3.49
CA PHE A 71 -3.73 -4.49 -2.49
C PHE A 71 -2.36 -4.99 -2.06
N ALA A 72 -1.31 -4.59 -2.77
CA ALA A 72 0.03 -5.15 -2.64
C ALA A 72 0.74 -4.65 -1.36
N PRO A 73 1.04 -5.54 -0.39
CA PRO A 73 1.94 -5.22 0.71
C PRO A 73 3.37 -5.08 0.17
N ASN A 74 4.10 -4.09 0.66
CA ASN A 74 5.49 -3.89 0.25
C ASN A 74 6.47 -4.71 1.10
N ASN A 75 7.74 -4.73 0.69
CA ASN A 75 8.81 -5.46 1.37
C ASN A 75 8.93 -5.08 2.86
N LEU A 76 8.67 -3.82 3.23
CA LEU A 76 8.70 -3.39 4.64
C LEU A 76 7.52 -4.00 5.41
N SER A 77 6.34 -4.09 4.82
CA SER A 77 5.18 -4.75 5.44
C SER A 77 5.41 -6.23 5.74
N ILE A 78 6.10 -6.92 4.81
CA ILE A 78 6.50 -8.33 4.98
C ILE A 78 7.57 -8.46 6.06
N LYS A 79 8.57 -7.57 6.08
CA LYS A 79 9.59 -7.52 7.13
C LYS A 79 8.97 -7.27 8.51
N ASN A 80 8.00 -6.37 8.62
CA ASN A 80 7.31 -6.06 9.87
C ASN A 80 6.58 -7.29 10.42
N TYR A 81 5.94 -8.07 9.55
CA TYR A 81 5.30 -9.34 9.95
C TYR A 81 6.31 -10.33 10.54
N VAL A 82 7.41 -10.60 9.83
CA VAL A 82 8.47 -11.51 10.33
C VAL A 82 9.00 -11.03 11.68
N ASN A 83 9.26 -9.73 11.83
CA ASN A 83 9.72 -9.14 13.09
C ASN A 83 8.69 -9.28 14.21
N ALA A 84 7.40 -9.13 13.92
CA ALA A 84 6.33 -9.30 14.91
C ALA A 84 6.31 -10.74 15.44
N ILE A 85 6.39 -11.74 14.55
CA ILE A 85 6.43 -13.16 14.95
C ILE A 85 7.70 -13.47 15.76
N LEU A 86 8.87 -13.04 15.29
CA LEU A 86 10.14 -13.18 16.01
C LEU A 86 10.07 -12.59 17.41
N THR A 87 9.49 -11.39 17.55
CA THR A 87 9.34 -10.72 18.84
C THR A 87 8.51 -11.56 19.81
N GLN A 88 7.44 -12.20 19.34
CA GLN A 88 6.64 -13.07 20.21
C GLN A 88 7.38 -14.37 20.56
N LYS A 89 8.00 -15.04 19.58
CA LYS A 89 8.76 -16.27 19.83
C LYS A 89 9.92 -16.04 20.81
N ARG A 90 10.61 -14.90 20.70
CA ARG A 90 11.75 -14.56 21.57
C ARG A 90 11.41 -14.18 23.00
N LYS A 91 10.13 -13.93 23.31
CA LYS A 91 9.67 -13.85 24.70
C LYS A 91 9.71 -15.20 25.41
N ILE A 92 9.63 -16.29 24.66
CA ILE A 92 9.63 -17.67 25.16
C ILE A 92 11.03 -18.28 25.03
N ASP A 93 11.63 -18.16 23.83
CA ASP A 93 12.98 -18.63 23.53
C ASP A 93 13.80 -17.51 22.87
N PRO A 94 14.74 -16.87 23.59
CA PRO A 94 15.57 -15.79 23.06
C PRO A 94 16.37 -16.14 21.79
N THR A 95 16.60 -17.43 21.51
CA THR A 95 17.33 -17.92 20.34
C THR A 95 16.45 -18.24 19.14
N ALA A 96 15.12 -18.12 19.29
CA ALA A 96 14.17 -18.44 18.24
C ALA A 96 14.47 -17.68 16.94
N ASN A 97 14.31 -18.41 15.83
CA ASN A 97 14.42 -17.90 14.48
C ASN A 97 13.10 -18.11 13.71
N PHE A 98 12.82 -17.20 12.79
CA PHE A 98 11.65 -17.21 11.92
C PHE A 98 11.91 -16.27 10.74
N THR A 99 11.59 -16.76 9.56
CA THR A 99 11.79 -16.12 8.28
C THR A 99 10.58 -16.39 7.38
N ILE A 100 10.50 -15.70 6.25
CA ILE A 100 9.46 -15.99 5.26
C ILE A 100 9.46 -17.44 4.78
N ASN A 101 10.60 -18.15 4.85
CA ASN A 101 10.71 -19.53 4.40
C ASN A 101 10.01 -20.52 5.34
N ASP A 102 9.79 -20.11 6.59
CA ASP A 102 9.12 -20.93 7.61
C ASP A 102 7.59 -20.89 7.47
N ILE A 103 7.05 -20.03 6.60
CA ILE A 103 5.62 -19.96 6.27
C ILE A 103 5.32 -21.02 5.21
N SER A 104 4.37 -21.91 5.49
CA SER A 104 3.96 -22.97 4.57
C SER A 104 3.23 -22.42 3.33
N GLU A 105 3.18 -23.21 2.25
CA GLU A 105 2.41 -22.85 1.05
C GLU A 105 0.93 -22.58 1.38
N ALA A 106 0.32 -23.38 2.24
CA ALA A 106 -1.09 -23.24 2.62
C ALA A 106 -1.33 -21.93 3.39
N GLU A 107 -0.47 -21.59 4.34
CA GLU A 107 -0.52 -20.31 5.05
C GLU A 107 -0.33 -19.14 4.09
N LEU A 108 0.66 -19.21 3.18
CA LEU A 108 0.87 -18.17 2.18
C LEU A 108 -0.38 -17.97 1.30
N LYS A 109 -1.06 -19.04 0.90
CA LYS A 109 -2.31 -18.93 0.11
C LYS A 109 -3.40 -18.15 0.86
N VAL A 110 -3.58 -18.43 2.14
CA VAL A 110 -4.55 -17.72 2.98
C VAL A 110 -4.15 -16.26 3.17
N MET A 111 -2.89 -16.00 3.51
CA MET A 111 -2.38 -14.64 3.74
C MET A 111 -2.46 -13.77 2.48
N ILE A 112 -1.97 -14.27 1.35
CA ILE A 112 -1.96 -13.55 0.07
C ILE A 112 -3.39 -13.38 -0.45
N GLY A 113 -4.23 -14.39 -0.31
CA GLY A 113 -5.64 -14.32 -0.72
C GLY A 113 -6.41 -13.19 -0.04
N GLY A 114 -6.00 -12.75 1.15
CA GLY A 114 -6.60 -11.59 1.83
C GLY A 114 -6.42 -10.26 1.10
N TYR A 115 -5.48 -10.17 0.16
CA TYR A 115 -5.15 -8.96 -0.59
C TYR A 115 -5.72 -8.92 -2.01
N ILE A 116 -6.39 -9.99 -2.43
CA ILE A 116 -6.84 -10.19 -3.81
C ILE A 116 -8.37 -10.10 -3.84
N PHE A 117 -8.91 -9.29 -4.75
CA PHE A 117 -10.35 -9.18 -4.99
C PHE A 117 -10.67 -9.58 -6.42
N LYS A 118 -11.69 -10.42 -6.60
CA LYS A 118 -12.13 -10.94 -7.91
C LYS A 118 -13.00 -9.94 -8.69
N GLU A 119 -12.68 -8.66 -8.54
CA GLU A 119 -13.31 -7.55 -9.23
C GLU A 119 -12.31 -6.40 -9.39
N SER A 120 -12.47 -5.61 -10.44
CA SER A 120 -11.65 -4.42 -10.69
C SER A 120 -12.17 -3.27 -9.84
N LEU A 121 -11.39 -2.83 -8.86
CA LEU A 121 -11.68 -1.78 -7.89
C LEU A 121 -10.68 -0.64 -8.09
N ASP A 122 -10.86 0.11 -9.17
CA ASP A 122 -10.21 1.40 -9.33
C ASP A 122 -10.76 2.41 -8.31
N ARG A 123 -10.10 3.57 -8.21
CA ARG A 123 -10.50 4.62 -7.25
C ARG A 123 -11.97 5.06 -7.42
N ASN A 124 -12.50 5.08 -8.64
CA ASN A 124 -13.86 5.57 -8.91
C ASN A 124 -14.95 4.61 -8.40
N LYS A 125 -14.58 3.36 -8.10
CA LYS A 125 -15.49 2.34 -7.55
C LYS A 125 -15.45 2.26 -6.02
N LEU A 126 -14.50 2.96 -5.39
CA LEU A 126 -14.41 3.05 -3.95
C LEU A 126 -15.27 4.22 -3.44
N VAL A 127 -15.83 4.07 -2.24
CA VAL A 127 -16.76 5.05 -1.64
C VAL A 127 -16.21 5.64 -0.35
N LYS A 128 -16.62 6.88 -0.04
CA LYS A 128 -16.10 7.65 1.11
C LYS A 128 -16.33 6.98 2.45
N THR A 129 -17.53 6.47 2.68
CA THR A 129 -17.92 5.76 3.92
C THR A 129 -17.32 4.37 4.03
N GLY A 130 -16.56 3.92 3.03
CA GLY A 130 -16.13 2.54 2.91
C GLY A 130 -17.24 1.57 2.52
N LYS A 131 -16.82 0.43 1.97
CA LYS A 131 -17.67 -0.71 1.69
C LYS A 131 -16.91 -1.99 2.02
N ILE A 132 -17.63 -2.97 2.55
CA ILE A 132 -17.09 -4.30 2.82
C ILE A 132 -17.04 -5.10 1.52
N TYR A 133 -15.89 -5.71 1.26
CA TYR A 133 -15.64 -6.62 0.16
C TYR A 133 -15.10 -7.94 0.70
N VAL A 134 -15.40 -9.04 0.00
CA VAL A 134 -14.86 -10.36 0.34
C VAL A 134 -13.61 -10.60 -0.51
N ALA A 135 -12.48 -10.81 0.16
CA ALA A 135 -11.21 -11.12 -0.48
C ALA A 135 -11.18 -12.59 -0.98
N TYR A 136 -10.16 -12.94 -1.76
CA TYR A 136 -10.02 -14.27 -2.35
C TYR A 136 -9.96 -15.40 -1.31
N ASN A 137 -9.39 -15.13 -0.13
CA ASN A 137 -9.36 -16.08 0.99
C ASN A 137 -10.72 -16.25 1.71
N GLY A 138 -11.76 -15.51 1.31
CA GLY A 138 -13.09 -15.56 1.91
C GLY A 138 -13.31 -14.59 3.07
N GLU A 139 -12.29 -13.85 3.50
CA GLU A 139 -12.41 -12.88 4.58
C GLU A 139 -12.88 -11.52 4.09
N GLU A 140 -13.57 -10.79 4.98
CA GLU A 140 -14.02 -9.44 4.71
C GLU A 140 -12.90 -8.41 4.86
N ARG A 141 -12.94 -7.36 4.02
CA ARG A 141 -12.09 -6.16 4.08
C ARG A 141 -12.95 -4.93 3.84
N LEU A 142 -12.74 -3.89 4.63
CA LEU A 142 -13.36 -2.60 4.39
C LEU A 142 -12.41 -1.75 3.54
N LEU A 143 -12.90 -1.30 2.38
CA LEU A 143 -12.16 -0.46 1.43
C LEU A 143 -12.87 0.88 1.29
N SER A 144 -12.14 1.99 1.42
CA SER A 144 -12.68 3.35 1.35
C SER A 144 -11.81 4.29 0.53
N LEU A 145 -12.40 5.40 0.06
CA LEU A 145 -11.72 6.53 -0.58
C LEU A 145 -12.07 7.80 0.18
N GLU A 146 -11.20 8.24 1.09
CA GLU A 146 -11.54 9.28 2.07
C GLU A 146 -10.78 10.59 1.79
N PRO A 147 -11.45 11.76 1.90
CA PRO A 147 -10.78 13.05 1.78
C PRO A 147 -9.86 13.31 2.97
N VAL A 148 -8.77 14.05 2.72
CA VAL A 148 -7.79 14.42 3.74
C VAL A 148 -7.96 15.90 4.08
N GLU A 149 -8.52 16.17 5.25
CA GLU A 149 -8.84 17.53 5.70
C GLU A 149 -7.60 18.35 6.14
N GLN A 150 -6.41 17.74 6.12
CA GLN A 150 -5.17 18.34 6.65
C GLN A 150 -4.64 19.56 5.86
N TYR A 151 -5.29 19.94 4.76
CA TYR A 151 -4.91 21.05 3.86
C TYR A 151 -5.94 22.20 3.88
N THR A 152 -6.74 22.32 4.95
CA THR A 152 -7.77 23.37 5.06
C THR A 152 -7.18 24.77 4.80
N GLY A 153 -7.73 25.48 3.82
CA GLY A 153 -7.37 26.87 3.48
C GLY A 153 -6.34 27.05 2.36
N GLN A 154 -5.84 25.97 1.74
CA GLN A 154 -4.86 26.05 0.64
C GLN A 154 -5.35 25.43 -0.68
N LEU A 155 -6.40 24.59 -0.65
CA LEU A 155 -6.89 23.86 -1.83
C LEU A 155 -8.42 23.90 -1.92
N ASP A 156 -8.95 24.07 -3.12
CA ASP A 156 -10.40 23.98 -3.42
C ASP A 156 -10.89 22.52 -3.48
N ASN A 157 -9.98 21.57 -3.72
CA ASN A 157 -10.25 20.13 -3.70
C ASN A 157 -9.22 19.43 -2.82
N PHE A 158 -9.69 18.69 -1.82
CA PHE A 158 -8.83 17.92 -0.92
C PHE A 158 -8.36 16.63 -1.59
N PRO A 159 -7.10 16.22 -1.40
CA PRO A 159 -6.65 14.92 -1.87
C PRO A 159 -7.44 13.82 -1.15
N GLU A 160 -7.82 12.78 -1.90
CA GLU A 160 -8.49 11.61 -1.37
C GLU A 160 -7.53 10.42 -1.34
N TYR A 161 -7.49 9.69 -0.22
CA TYR A 161 -6.67 8.51 -0.05
C TYR A 161 -7.51 7.24 -0.04
N VAL A 162 -6.98 6.20 -0.68
CA VAL A 162 -7.53 4.86 -0.59
C VAL A 162 -7.07 4.23 0.72
N TYR A 163 -7.99 3.58 1.43
CA TYR A 163 -7.68 2.80 2.62
C TYR A 163 -8.07 1.34 2.45
N TYR A 164 -7.27 0.49 3.09
CA TYR A 164 -7.48 -0.95 3.21
C TYR A 164 -7.53 -1.28 4.71
N THR A 165 -8.66 -1.80 5.18
CA THR A 165 -8.90 -2.06 6.60
C THR A 165 -9.14 -3.54 6.85
N PHE A 166 -8.36 -4.09 7.78
CA PHE A 166 -8.61 -5.39 8.36
C PHE A 166 -9.60 -5.29 9.52
N LYS A 167 -10.52 -6.26 9.55
CA LYS A 167 -11.37 -6.49 10.71
C LYS A 167 -10.57 -7.09 11.86
N ILE A 168 -10.74 -6.57 13.07
CA ILE A 168 -10.31 -7.15 14.33
C ILE A 168 -11.57 -7.42 15.17
N GLY A 169 -11.62 -8.57 15.84
CA GLY A 169 -12.80 -8.95 16.62
C GLY A 169 -13.99 -9.44 15.77
N THR A 170 -15.19 -9.39 16.37
CA THR A 170 -16.43 -9.94 15.79
C THR A 170 -17.17 -8.96 14.89
N ASP A 171 -17.04 -7.66 15.16
CA ASP A 171 -17.82 -6.60 14.54
C ASP A 171 -16.89 -5.57 13.89
N TRP A 172 -17.38 -4.86 12.89
CA TRP A 172 -16.60 -3.81 12.23
C TRP A 172 -16.68 -2.53 13.07
N ASP A 173 -15.55 -1.85 13.23
CA ASP A 173 -15.56 -0.50 13.78
C ASP A 173 -16.19 0.47 12.78
N PRO A 174 -16.83 1.56 13.25
CA PRO A 174 -17.21 2.67 12.38
C PRO A 174 -15.98 3.26 11.68
N THR A 175 -16.10 3.60 10.39
CA THR A 175 -14.96 4.05 9.57
C THR A 175 -14.30 5.34 10.06
N ASP A 176 -15.06 6.18 10.75
CA ASP A 176 -14.67 7.44 11.37
C ASP A 176 -14.21 7.28 12.83
N ALA A 177 -14.35 6.08 13.42
CA ALA A 177 -14.01 5.78 14.80
C ALA A 177 -13.39 4.37 14.93
N ILE A 178 -12.32 4.12 14.16
CA ILE A 178 -11.54 2.88 14.23
C ILE A 178 -10.81 2.78 15.57
N VAL A 179 -11.15 1.77 16.37
CA VAL A 179 -10.61 1.49 17.70
C VAL A 179 -9.63 0.31 17.64
N ASP A 180 -10.07 -0.85 17.17
CA ASP A 180 -9.26 -2.07 17.12
C ASP A 180 -8.91 -2.50 15.69
N ASP A 181 -9.81 -2.27 14.73
CA ASP A 181 -9.61 -2.51 13.30
C ASP A 181 -8.28 -1.92 12.79
N LYS A 182 -7.63 -2.59 11.83
CA LYS A 182 -6.33 -2.15 11.30
C LYS A 182 -6.50 -1.49 9.95
N LYS A 183 -6.68 -0.17 9.98
CA LYS A 183 -6.75 0.70 8.80
C LYS A 183 -5.36 1.06 8.29
N THR A 184 -5.15 0.86 7.00
CA THR A 184 -3.88 1.13 6.30
C THR A 184 -4.14 2.02 5.11
N VAL A 185 -3.36 3.09 4.98
CA VAL A 185 -3.37 3.95 3.80
C VAL A 185 -2.64 3.30 2.63
N VAL A 186 -3.16 3.50 1.41
CA VAL A 186 -2.49 3.13 0.16
C VAL A 186 -1.55 4.26 -0.25
N ARG A 187 -0.26 3.93 -0.40
CA ARG A 187 0.79 4.87 -0.80
C ARG A 187 0.74 5.19 -2.30
N THR A 188 0.46 4.19 -3.14
CA THR A 188 0.34 4.36 -4.59
C THR A 188 -0.92 3.63 -5.03
N SER A 189 -1.93 4.38 -5.44
CA SER A 189 -3.21 3.82 -5.85
C SER A 189 -3.34 3.80 -7.37
N ASN A 190 -4.20 2.90 -7.86
CA ASN A 190 -4.70 2.90 -9.23
C ASN A 190 -3.66 2.65 -10.33
N LEU A 191 -2.65 1.82 -10.06
CA LEU A 191 -1.79 1.29 -11.12
C LEU A 191 -2.57 0.26 -11.94
N ILE A 192 -2.47 0.32 -13.26
CA ILE A 192 -3.23 -0.51 -14.19
C ILE A 192 -2.27 -1.49 -14.87
N SER A 193 -2.41 -2.77 -14.53
CA SER A 193 -1.71 -3.86 -15.23
C SER A 193 -2.53 -4.36 -16.42
N THR A 194 -1.98 -5.29 -17.21
CA THR A 194 -2.71 -5.87 -18.35
C THR A 194 -3.91 -6.75 -17.93
N ASN A 195 -4.04 -7.07 -16.65
CA ASN A 195 -5.08 -7.98 -16.15
C ASN A 195 -5.89 -7.41 -14.97
N GLY A 196 -5.53 -6.23 -14.44
CA GLY A 196 -6.17 -5.74 -13.23
C GLY A 196 -5.65 -4.40 -12.70
N ILE A 197 -6.04 -4.12 -11.46
CA ILE A 197 -5.70 -2.91 -10.71
C ILE A 197 -4.77 -3.26 -9.55
N ILE A 198 -3.80 -2.39 -9.26
CA ILE A 198 -2.87 -2.54 -8.14
C ILE A 198 -2.91 -1.29 -7.28
N HIS A 199 -3.10 -1.49 -5.98
CA HIS A 199 -2.95 -0.50 -4.92
C HIS A 199 -1.82 -0.92 -4.00
N VAL A 200 -0.78 -0.12 -3.87
CA VAL A 200 0.39 -0.43 -3.02
C VAL A 200 0.15 0.12 -1.60
N LEU A 201 0.14 -0.78 -0.63
CA LEU A 201 -0.06 -0.44 0.78
C LEU A 201 1.15 0.31 1.36
N GLN A 202 0.91 1.15 2.37
CA GLN A 202 1.97 1.85 3.07
C GLN A 202 2.81 0.90 3.95
N GLY A 203 4.10 1.22 4.10
CA GLY A 203 5.08 0.36 4.79
C GLY A 203 4.85 0.13 6.29
N ASN A 204 3.93 0.86 6.93
CA ASN A 204 3.52 0.58 8.31
C ASN A 204 2.52 -0.59 8.42
N HIS A 205 1.98 -1.06 7.30
CA HIS A 205 1.14 -2.25 7.25
C HIS A 205 1.88 -3.50 7.73
N ILE A 206 1.16 -4.45 8.33
CA ILE A 206 1.70 -5.77 8.71
C ILE A 206 1.11 -6.80 7.75
N PHE A 207 1.96 -7.58 7.07
CA PHE A 207 1.57 -8.49 5.98
C PHE A 207 0.51 -9.54 6.33
N SER A 208 0.29 -9.86 7.59
CA SER A 208 -0.85 -10.70 7.96
C SER A 208 -1.24 -10.48 9.41
N ASN A 209 -2.54 -10.59 9.67
CA ASN A 209 -3.08 -10.71 11.03
C ASN A 209 -3.03 -12.17 11.54
N TYR A 210 -2.70 -13.14 10.67
CA TYR A 210 -2.43 -14.52 11.09
C TYR A 210 -1.09 -14.57 11.83
N ILE A 211 -1.15 -14.46 13.16
CA ILE A 211 -0.05 -14.80 14.05
C ILE A 211 -0.27 -16.27 14.44
N PRO A 212 0.58 -17.22 14.01
CA PRO A 212 0.53 -18.57 14.54
C PRO A 212 0.68 -18.50 16.06
N ILE A 213 -0.37 -18.87 16.78
CA ILE A 213 -0.29 -19.04 18.24
C ILE A 213 0.58 -20.28 18.47
N PRO A 214 1.54 -20.24 19.41
CA PRO A 214 2.46 -21.36 19.68
C PRO A 214 1.76 -22.69 19.94
#